data_AF-A0AAX3MAV0-F1
#
_entry.id   AF-A0AAX3MAV0-F1
#
_cell.length_a   1.000
_cell.length_b   1.000
_cell.length_c   1.000
_cell.angle_alpha   90.00
_cell.angle_beta   90.00
_cell.angle_gamma   90.00
#
_symmetry.space_group_name_H-M   'P 1'
#
loop_
_entity.id
_entity.type
_entity.pdbx_description
1 polymer ?
#
loop_
_entity_poly.entity_id
_entity_poly.type
_entity_poly.pdbx_seq_one_letter_code
_entity_poly.pdbx_strand_id
1 'polypeptide(L)'
;MQYKLLQCLPEKKISKKTEDLLNVLHRRFYKVPLHYSNSNIHSGWITSPVSGKNISKAQWLQIITNSKLKKQKRPKLVEVKDGFIESSYEAYARDFQIVVQQNPKEMIEIILKNKEYVLPIFIDSLFLGIELSEKLETIDLSILEKLFLEFPCDMKSYRASHFCGIIKTLKKTNWSSKIIEQLIDIALNHFNPELNSNIANQKNSCQTLRNNALNSVKGRAAMAIGHLLQENKEFFSQFKDIIEKMISDKNSEVCFAIMYALYPSYNIDKEWAEKKILYLFETDIQTTSFFYSNNILFHLYHTYKEKVIKIVEKCFESEDQELIKIGGHTICEFYIHFKEFEKIVLSVEDKSEDQIKSILEMAILYLDISKYKEIAQKIILIYKNTDIDLQFPLSKIFNKKYIDSIHDKEFLKELMESKVSRKLVRAFVDYLEENTNSIILYKDIILQLCENILQMKLEDLKQEWGLEDHISKLIISLYDKTINTDKQIADKCMDLWDIMFERQWRSVREISKKLMER
;
A
#
# COMPACT_ATOMS: atom_id res chain seq x y z
N MET A 1 7.92 -34.03 23.20
CA MET A 1 7.50 -32.72 22.66
C MET A 1 6.74 -31.88 23.69
N GLN A 2 5.57 -32.33 24.19
CA GLN A 2 4.76 -31.62 25.18
C GLN A 2 5.56 -31.14 26.42
N TYR A 3 6.41 -32.00 27.00
CA TYR A 3 7.27 -31.66 28.14
C TYR A 3 8.18 -30.44 27.89
N LYS A 4 8.85 -30.36 26.73
CA LYS A 4 9.74 -29.24 26.39
C LYS A 4 8.98 -27.96 26.06
N LEU A 5 7.83 -28.07 25.37
CA LEU A 5 6.99 -26.90 25.08
C LEU A 5 6.47 -26.24 26.36
N LEU A 6 6.06 -27.06 27.33
CA LEU A 6 5.60 -26.56 28.62
C LEU A 6 6.74 -25.92 29.45
N GLN A 7 7.99 -26.38 29.30
CA GLN A 7 9.17 -25.75 29.92
C GLN A 7 9.50 -24.36 29.33
N CYS A 8 9.08 -24.07 28.10
CA CYS A 8 9.30 -22.76 27.48
C CYS A 8 8.28 -21.70 27.92
N LEU A 9 7.23 -22.09 28.66
CA LEU A 9 6.24 -21.15 29.17
C LEU A 9 6.80 -20.39 30.38
N PRO A 10 6.60 -19.06 30.48
CA PRO A 10 7.04 -18.30 31.64
C PRO A 10 6.35 -18.81 32.91
N GLU A 11 7.12 -19.04 33.98
CA GLU A 11 6.60 -19.56 35.27
C GLU A 11 5.46 -18.70 35.84
N LYS A 12 5.50 -17.38 35.62
CA LYS A 12 4.45 -16.44 36.06
C LYS A 12 3.15 -16.53 35.25
N LYS A 13 3.12 -17.30 34.16
CA LYS A 13 2.00 -17.39 33.21
C LYS A 13 1.43 -18.80 33.10
N ILE A 14 1.92 -19.76 33.88
CA ILE A 14 1.39 -21.13 33.89
C ILE A 14 0.38 -21.32 35.01
N SER A 15 -0.68 -22.07 34.71
CA SER A 15 -1.67 -22.46 35.72
C SER A 15 -1.11 -23.57 36.62
N LYS A 16 -1.67 -23.72 37.83
CA LYS A 16 -1.29 -24.82 38.75
C LYS A 16 -1.45 -26.21 38.11
N LYS A 17 -2.48 -26.40 37.29
CA LYS A 17 -2.70 -27.63 36.51
C LYS A 17 -1.55 -27.89 35.51
N THR A 18 -1.03 -26.84 34.88
CA THR A 18 0.10 -26.93 33.96
C THR A 18 1.40 -27.26 34.71
N GLU A 19 1.58 -26.70 35.90
CA GLU A 19 2.72 -26.96 36.78
C GLU A 19 2.74 -28.41 37.28
N ASP A 20 1.60 -28.93 37.73
CA ASP A 20 1.46 -30.33 38.15
C ASP A 20 1.74 -31.30 36.98
N LEU A 21 1.22 -30.97 35.79
CA LEU A 21 1.52 -31.74 34.58
C LEU A 21 3.01 -31.68 34.22
N LEU A 22 3.65 -30.51 34.36
CA LEU A 22 5.09 -30.35 34.13
C LEU A 22 5.89 -31.24 35.08
N ASN A 23 5.51 -31.32 36.36
CA ASN A 23 6.15 -32.17 37.36
C ASN A 23 6.02 -33.66 37.03
N VAL A 24 4.84 -34.11 36.59
CA VAL A 24 4.61 -35.49 36.15
C VAL A 24 5.47 -35.81 34.92
N LEU A 25 5.47 -34.92 33.93
CA LEU A 25 6.26 -35.07 32.71
C LEU A 25 7.77 -35.03 33.00
N HIS A 26 8.20 -34.19 33.93
CA HIS A 26 9.60 -34.10 34.37
C HIS A 26 10.08 -35.44 34.92
N ARG A 27 9.34 -36.05 35.87
CA ARG A 27 9.70 -37.35 36.44
C ARG A 27 9.85 -38.44 35.37
N ARG A 28 9.00 -38.41 34.34
CA ARG A 28 8.99 -39.42 33.27
C ARG A 28 10.06 -39.19 32.20
N PHE A 29 10.37 -37.93 31.88
CA PHE A 29 11.14 -37.60 30.67
C PHE A 29 12.46 -36.84 30.93
N TYR A 30 12.81 -36.49 32.17
CA TYR A 30 14.06 -35.75 32.46
C TYR A 30 15.34 -36.45 32.02
N LYS A 31 15.33 -37.79 31.98
CA LYS A 31 16.46 -38.64 31.53
C LYS A 31 16.30 -39.20 30.12
N VAL A 32 15.18 -38.94 29.45
CA VAL A 32 14.93 -39.48 28.10
C VAL A 32 15.61 -38.58 27.07
N PRO A 33 16.57 -39.09 26.28
CA PRO A 33 17.17 -38.33 25.19
C PRO A 33 16.09 -37.93 24.18
N LEU A 34 16.08 -36.67 23.77
CA LEU A 34 15.12 -36.19 22.77
C LEU A 34 15.54 -36.68 21.39
N HIS A 35 14.69 -37.49 20.73
CA HIS A 35 14.91 -37.88 19.34
C HIS A 35 14.91 -36.70 18.34
N TYR A 36 14.48 -35.50 18.77
CA TYR A 36 14.39 -34.28 17.95
C TYR A 36 15.16 -33.08 18.51
N SER A 37 16.04 -33.25 19.51
CA SER A 37 16.95 -32.18 19.93
C SER A 37 18.20 -32.19 19.06
N ASN A 38 18.11 -31.68 17.83
CA ASN A 38 19.32 -31.27 17.14
C ASN A 38 19.78 -29.96 17.79
N SER A 39 20.66 -30.05 18.79
CA SER A 39 21.43 -28.90 19.29
C SER A 39 22.43 -28.37 18.26
N ASN A 40 22.59 -29.07 17.13
CA ASN A 40 23.50 -28.74 16.03
C ASN A 40 22.72 -28.17 14.82
N ILE A 41 21.72 -27.31 15.05
CA ILE A 41 21.11 -26.55 13.96
C ILE A 41 21.95 -25.29 13.79
N HIS A 42 22.83 -25.30 12.80
CA HIS A 42 23.53 -24.10 12.34
C HIS A 42 22.65 -23.38 11.32
N SER A 43 22.39 -22.11 11.55
CA SER A 43 21.60 -21.25 10.67
C SER A 43 22.32 -19.93 10.49
N GLY A 44 22.30 -19.38 9.29
CA GLY A 44 22.93 -18.09 9.02
C GLY A 44 22.91 -17.74 7.54
N TRP A 45 23.61 -16.66 7.19
CA TRP A 45 23.63 -16.13 5.83
C TRP A 45 24.35 -17.05 4.86
N ILE A 46 23.90 -17.07 3.61
CA ILE A 46 24.60 -17.76 2.52
C ILE A 46 25.33 -16.72 1.69
N THR A 47 26.66 -16.84 1.59
CA THR A 47 27.53 -15.91 0.86
C THR A 47 28.39 -16.67 -0.13
N SER A 48 28.82 -16.03 -1.23
CA SER A 48 29.86 -16.65 -2.08
C SER A 48 31.26 -16.42 -1.50
N PRO A 49 32.29 -17.15 -1.96
CA PRO A 49 33.67 -16.93 -1.57
C PRO A 49 34.22 -15.52 -1.81
N VAL A 50 33.55 -14.72 -2.66
CA VAL A 50 33.96 -13.35 -3.00
C VAL A 50 33.09 -12.27 -2.37
N SER A 51 32.04 -12.65 -1.64
CA SER A 51 31.12 -11.70 -1.03
C SER A 51 31.84 -10.78 -0.04
N GLY A 52 31.56 -9.48 -0.12
CA GLY A 52 32.19 -8.44 0.71
C GLY A 52 33.68 -8.19 0.45
N LYS A 53 34.30 -8.86 -0.55
CA LYS A 53 35.71 -8.66 -0.89
C LYS A 53 35.86 -7.67 -2.05
N ASN A 54 36.96 -6.91 -2.04
CA ASN A 54 37.32 -6.05 -3.16
C ASN A 54 38.00 -6.90 -4.25
N ILE A 55 37.20 -7.40 -5.19
CA ILE A 55 37.67 -8.26 -6.27
C ILE A 55 38.06 -7.41 -7.47
N SER A 56 39.28 -7.61 -7.97
CA SER A 56 39.76 -6.89 -9.15
C SER A 56 39.06 -7.34 -10.42
N LYS A 57 39.07 -6.45 -11.42
CA LYS A 57 38.61 -6.73 -12.79
C LYS A 57 39.17 -8.02 -13.39
N ALA A 58 40.47 -8.27 -13.21
CA ALA A 58 41.11 -9.48 -13.73
C ALA A 58 40.55 -10.76 -13.08
N GLN A 59 40.27 -10.70 -11.77
CA GLN A 59 39.66 -11.81 -11.04
C GLN A 59 38.21 -12.02 -11.47
N TRP A 60 37.42 -10.95 -11.64
CA TRP A 60 36.06 -11.08 -12.17
C TRP A 60 36.04 -11.69 -13.56
N LEU A 61 36.95 -11.28 -14.45
CA LEU A 61 37.09 -11.89 -15.77
C LEU A 61 37.36 -13.40 -15.67
N GLN A 62 38.24 -13.82 -14.76
CA GLN A 62 38.50 -15.25 -14.52
C GLN A 62 37.25 -15.97 -14.02
N ILE A 63 36.46 -15.37 -13.14
CA ILE A 63 35.24 -15.96 -12.59
C ILE A 63 34.18 -16.13 -13.68
N ILE A 64 33.85 -15.06 -14.42
CA ILE A 64 32.74 -15.07 -15.38
C ILE A 64 32.99 -15.94 -16.61
N THR A 65 34.26 -16.24 -16.91
CA THR A 65 34.70 -17.12 -18.01
C THR A 65 35.05 -18.53 -17.57
N ASN A 66 34.91 -18.86 -16.28
CA ASN A 66 35.32 -20.15 -15.75
C ASN A 66 34.33 -21.27 -16.09
N SER A 67 34.60 -22.00 -17.17
CA SER A 67 33.80 -23.16 -17.60
C SER A 67 33.71 -24.31 -16.57
N LYS A 68 34.54 -24.32 -15.52
CA LYS A 68 34.44 -25.28 -14.41
C LYS A 68 33.29 -24.96 -13.45
N LEU A 69 32.77 -23.73 -13.46
CA LEU A 69 31.57 -23.34 -12.72
C LEU A 69 30.33 -23.95 -13.41
N LYS A 70 30.05 -25.22 -13.10
CA LYS A 70 28.90 -25.94 -13.64
C LYS A 70 27.67 -25.74 -12.76
N LYS A 71 26.49 -25.80 -13.40
CA LYS A 71 25.22 -25.90 -12.69
C LYS A 71 25.15 -27.15 -11.84
N GLN A 72 25.10 -26.96 -10.53
CA GLN A 72 24.99 -28.05 -9.55
C GLN A 72 23.56 -28.11 -9.04
N LYS A 73 22.95 -29.31 -9.05
CA LYS A 73 21.60 -29.50 -8.48
C LYS A 73 21.56 -29.22 -6.97
N ARG A 74 22.69 -29.41 -6.28
CA ARG A 74 22.87 -29.11 -4.85
C ARG A 74 24.24 -28.49 -4.67
N PRO A 75 24.32 -27.18 -4.40
CA PRO A 75 25.59 -26.52 -4.20
C PRO A 75 26.23 -27.01 -2.89
N LYS A 76 27.55 -27.19 -2.90
CA LYS A 76 28.29 -27.49 -1.68
C LYS A 76 28.31 -26.25 -0.78
N LEU A 77 27.77 -26.39 0.42
CA LEU A 77 27.82 -25.38 1.47
C LEU A 77 28.97 -25.71 2.43
N VAL A 78 29.83 -24.73 2.68
CA VAL A 78 30.86 -24.82 3.72
C VAL A 78 30.40 -24.00 4.91
N GLU A 79 30.24 -24.65 6.05
CA GLU A 79 29.83 -24.01 7.29
C GLU A 79 30.90 -23.02 7.78
N VAL A 80 30.48 -21.81 8.14
CA VAL A 80 31.34 -20.78 8.74
C VAL A 80 30.64 -20.16 9.94
N LYS A 81 31.38 -19.38 10.75
CA LYS A 81 30.77 -18.63 11.85
C LYS A 81 29.63 -17.76 11.31
N ASP A 82 28.44 -17.92 11.88
CA ASP A 82 27.22 -17.16 11.53
C ASP A 82 26.66 -17.37 10.10
N GLY A 83 27.07 -18.44 9.39
CA GLY A 83 26.50 -18.74 8.06
C GLY A 83 27.17 -19.87 7.28
N PHE A 84 27.03 -19.79 5.95
CA PHE A 84 27.53 -20.75 4.97
C PHE A 84 28.17 -20.06 3.78
N ILE A 85 29.24 -20.66 3.25
CA ILE A 85 29.85 -20.28 1.98
C ILE A 85 29.35 -21.23 0.88
N GLU A 86 28.75 -20.65 -0.16
CA GLU A 86 28.24 -21.34 -1.34
C GLU A 86 29.13 -21.03 -2.55
N SER A 87 29.92 -22.00 -3.00
CA SER A 87 30.79 -21.86 -4.19
C SER A 87 30.06 -22.25 -5.48
N SER A 88 28.82 -21.77 -5.67
CA SER A 88 27.99 -22.03 -6.85
C SER A 88 28.11 -20.91 -7.87
N TYR A 89 27.83 -21.23 -9.13
CA TYR A 89 27.81 -20.22 -10.18
C TYR A 89 26.67 -19.20 -9.96
N GLU A 90 25.54 -19.58 -9.32
CA GLU A 90 24.50 -18.65 -8.86
C GLU A 90 24.98 -17.70 -7.75
N ALA A 91 25.76 -18.19 -6.80
CA ALA A 91 26.31 -17.36 -5.73
C ALA A 91 27.27 -16.31 -6.29
N TYR A 92 28.17 -16.70 -7.20
CA TYR A 92 29.05 -15.77 -7.90
C TYR A 92 28.28 -14.77 -8.77
N ALA A 93 27.20 -15.21 -9.44
CA ALA A 93 26.34 -14.36 -10.25
C ALA A 93 25.67 -13.25 -9.42
N ARG A 94 25.18 -13.56 -8.21
CA ARG A 94 24.64 -12.56 -7.27
C ARG A 94 25.68 -11.50 -6.88
N ASP A 95 26.88 -11.91 -6.49
CA ASP A 95 27.93 -10.94 -6.16
C ASP A 95 28.40 -10.14 -7.39
N PHE A 96 28.42 -10.77 -8.57
CA PHE A 96 28.72 -10.07 -9.82
C PHE A 96 27.68 -8.98 -10.14
N GLN A 97 26.39 -9.26 -9.95
CA GLN A 97 25.32 -8.27 -10.12
C GLN A 97 25.52 -7.02 -9.26
N ILE A 98 25.99 -7.18 -8.01
CA ILE A 98 26.30 -6.06 -7.11
C ILE A 98 27.46 -5.22 -7.67
N VAL A 99 28.49 -5.88 -8.21
CA VAL A 99 29.64 -5.18 -8.81
C VAL A 99 29.25 -4.44 -10.09
N VAL A 100 28.38 -5.03 -10.91
CA VAL A 100 27.80 -4.36 -12.08
C VAL A 100 26.99 -3.14 -11.63
N GLN A 101 26.17 -3.25 -10.60
CA GLN A 101 25.39 -2.13 -10.08
C GLN A 101 26.28 -0.94 -9.67
N GLN A 102 27.45 -1.21 -9.10
CA GLN A 102 28.41 -0.18 -8.70
C GLN A 102 29.19 0.38 -9.91
N ASN A 103 29.55 -0.45 -10.89
CA ASN A 103 30.43 -0.08 -12.00
C ASN A 103 29.95 -0.65 -13.35
N PRO A 104 28.76 -0.23 -13.85
CA PRO A 104 28.10 -0.93 -14.95
C PRO A 104 28.86 -0.79 -16.28
N LYS A 105 29.34 0.41 -16.63
CA LYS A 105 30.08 0.67 -17.88
C LYS A 105 31.31 -0.22 -18.01
N GLU A 106 32.10 -0.33 -16.94
CA GLU A 106 33.30 -1.15 -16.93
C GLU A 106 32.99 -2.64 -17.11
N MET A 107 31.95 -3.13 -16.43
CA MET A 107 31.56 -4.54 -16.52
C MET A 107 30.96 -4.89 -17.89
N ILE A 108 30.21 -3.98 -18.51
CA ILE A 108 29.73 -4.13 -19.89
C ILE A 108 30.91 -4.30 -20.86
N GLU A 109 31.93 -3.43 -20.75
CA GLU A 109 33.10 -3.49 -21.63
C GLU A 109 33.89 -4.80 -21.50
N ILE A 110 34.03 -5.31 -20.27
CA ILE A 110 34.71 -6.60 -20.02
C ILE A 110 33.94 -7.74 -20.68
N ILE A 111 32.61 -7.78 -20.50
CA ILE A 111 31.77 -8.83 -21.05
C ILE A 111 31.78 -8.77 -22.58
N LEU A 112 31.60 -7.59 -23.18
CA LEU A 112 31.62 -7.43 -24.63
C LEU A 112 32.95 -7.86 -25.26
N LYS A 113 34.08 -7.58 -24.61
CA LYS A 113 35.42 -8.01 -25.09
C LYS A 113 35.63 -9.52 -25.01
N ASN A 114 34.92 -10.23 -24.13
CA ASN A 114 35.13 -11.66 -23.85
C ASN A 114 33.89 -12.51 -24.12
N LYS A 115 32.97 -11.99 -24.94
CA LYS A 115 31.62 -12.51 -25.16
C LYS A 115 31.51 -14.01 -25.44
N GLU A 116 32.49 -14.60 -26.13
CA GLU A 116 32.51 -16.01 -26.50
C GLU A 116 32.68 -16.96 -25.31
N TYR A 117 33.24 -16.47 -24.20
CA TYR A 117 33.60 -17.28 -23.04
C TYR A 117 32.75 -17.00 -21.80
N VAL A 118 31.95 -15.92 -21.80
CA VAL A 118 31.13 -15.54 -20.64
C VAL A 118 29.97 -16.51 -20.46
N LEU A 119 29.80 -17.04 -19.25
CA LEU A 119 28.69 -17.94 -18.97
C LEU A 119 27.33 -17.21 -18.95
N PRO A 120 26.25 -17.79 -19.48
CA PRO A 120 24.95 -17.11 -19.63
C PRO A 120 24.37 -16.47 -18.34
N ILE A 121 24.57 -17.09 -17.17
CA ILE A 121 24.04 -16.53 -15.90
C ILE A 121 24.62 -15.15 -15.58
N PHE A 122 25.87 -14.90 -15.99
CA PHE A 122 26.52 -13.61 -15.75
C PHE A 122 26.02 -12.55 -16.71
N ILE A 123 25.52 -12.94 -17.89
CA ILE A 123 24.81 -12.02 -18.80
C ILE A 123 23.49 -11.59 -18.16
N ASP A 124 22.71 -12.52 -17.62
CA ASP A 124 21.44 -12.16 -16.96
C ASP A 124 21.69 -11.28 -15.71
N SER A 125 22.73 -11.61 -14.94
CA SER A 125 23.17 -10.82 -13.78
C SER A 125 23.70 -9.45 -14.15
N LEU A 126 24.35 -9.32 -15.33
CA LEU A 126 24.77 -8.04 -15.88
C LEU A 126 23.55 -7.16 -16.15
N PHE A 127 22.53 -7.67 -16.85
CA PHE A 127 21.34 -6.88 -17.17
C PHE A 127 20.62 -6.41 -15.89
N LEU A 128 20.43 -7.29 -14.90
CA LEU A 128 19.86 -6.91 -13.60
C LEU A 128 20.71 -5.85 -12.89
N GLY A 129 22.03 -6.02 -12.86
CA GLY A 129 22.93 -5.05 -12.25
C GLY A 129 22.89 -3.68 -12.91
N ILE A 130 22.74 -3.64 -14.24
CA ILE A 130 22.59 -2.39 -15.01
C ILE A 130 21.26 -1.72 -14.66
N GLU A 131 20.14 -2.46 -14.64
CA GLU A 131 18.81 -1.93 -14.28
C GLU A 131 18.82 -1.28 -12.90
N LEU A 132 19.51 -1.89 -11.93
CA LEU A 132 19.57 -1.41 -10.55
C LEU A 132 20.62 -0.32 -10.30
N SER A 133 21.42 0.05 -11.30
CA SER A 133 22.55 0.95 -11.11
C SER A 133 22.10 2.42 -11.09
N GLU A 134 22.50 3.14 -10.04
CA GLU A 134 22.36 4.60 -10.00
C GLU A 134 23.20 5.31 -11.07
N LYS A 135 24.19 4.62 -11.66
CA LYS A 135 25.04 5.15 -12.73
C LYS A 135 24.52 4.84 -14.14
N LEU A 136 23.33 4.23 -14.27
CA LEU A 136 22.75 3.86 -15.56
C LEU A 136 22.72 5.02 -16.57
N GLU A 137 22.30 6.21 -16.13
CA GLU A 137 22.21 7.41 -16.98
C GLU A 137 23.58 7.91 -17.52
N THR A 138 24.67 7.54 -16.84
CA THR A 138 26.03 7.90 -17.24
C THR A 138 26.56 7.04 -18.38
N ILE A 139 25.88 5.93 -18.70
CA ILE A 139 26.27 5.02 -19.77
C ILE A 139 25.81 5.60 -21.11
N ASP A 140 26.69 5.55 -22.11
CA ASP A 140 26.36 5.97 -23.46
C ASP A 140 25.36 5.00 -24.08
N LEU A 141 24.31 5.54 -24.73
CA LEU A 141 23.24 4.72 -25.29
C LEU A 141 23.79 3.69 -26.30
N SER A 142 24.78 4.07 -27.09
CA SER A 142 25.46 3.19 -28.05
C SER A 142 26.14 1.98 -27.42
N ILE A 143 26.62 2.08 -26.17
CA ILE A 143 27.21 0.95 -25.43
C ILE A 143 26.11 -0.03 -25.03
N LEU A 144 24.97 0.48 -24.57
CA LEU A 144 23.81 -0.35 -24.20
C LEU A 144 23.20 -1.02 -25.44
N GLU A 145 23.06 -0.31 -26.55
CA GLU A 145 22.60 -0.91 -27.81
C GLU A 145 23.54 -2.02 -28.26
N LYS A 146 24.85 -1.80 -28.22
CA LYS A 146 25.83 -2.83 -28.56
C LYS A 146 25.68 -4.06 -27.65
N LEU A 147 25.44 -3.86 -26.36
CA LEU A 147 25.17 -4.95 -25.42
C LEU A 147 23.91 -5.73 -25.80
N PHE A 148 22.81 -5.05 -26.06
CA PHE A 148 21.53 -5.67 -26.38
C PHE A 148 21.55 -6.44 -27.70
N LEU A 149 22.28 -5.93 -28.70
CA LEU A 149 22.46 -6.59 -29.99
C LEU A 149 23.39 -7.81 -29.90
N GLU A 150 24.42 -7.76 -29.05
CA GLU A 150 25.34 -8.89 -28.86
C GLU A 150 24.70 -10.00 -28.02
N PHE A 151 23.89 -9.64 -27.04
CA PHE A 151 23.20 -10.57 -26.15
C PHE A 151 21.68 -10.37 -26.22
N PRO A 152 21.03 -10.77 -27.33
CA PRO A 152 19.60 -10.60 -27.47
C PRO A 152 18.82 -11.37 -26.41
N CYS A 153 17.60 -10.91 -26.13
CA CYS A 153 16.70 -11.58 -25.21
C CYS A 153 16.23 -12.93 -25.80
N ASP A 154 16.28 -14.00 -25.01
CA ASP A 154 15.98 -15.38 -25.43
C ASP A 154 14.53 -15.81 -25.21
N MET A 155 13.65 -14.86 -24.85
CA MET A 155 12.22 -15.05 -24.54
C MET A 155 11.92 -16.11 -23.45
N LYS A 156 12.93 -16.49 -22.66
CA LYS A 156 12.85 -17.54 -21.63
C LYS A 156 13.47 -17.12 -20.30
N SER A 157 14.59 -16.41 -20.34
CA SER A 157 15.30 -15.91 -19.15
C SER A 157 14.70 -14.59 -18.65
N TYR A 158 15.01 -14.22 -17.41
CA TYR A 158 14.67 -12.91 -16.86
C TYR A 158 15.36 -11.73 -17.59
N ARG A 159 16.25 -11.99 -18.55
CA ARG A 159 16.93 -10.94 -19.33
C ARG A 159 15.96 -9.98 -20.02
N ALA A 160 14.87 -10.51 -20.59
CA ALA A 160 13.84 -9.68 -21.22
C ALA A 160 13.19 -8.70 -20.22
N SER A 161 12.97 -9.16 -18.99
CA SER A 161 12.47 -8.31 -17.89
C SER A 161 13.41 -7.13 -17.60
N HIS A 162 14.71 -7.41 -17.51
CA HIS A 162 15.72 -6.40 -17.21
C HIS A 162 15.98 -5.46 -18.39
N PHE A 163 15.95 -5.98 -19.62
CA PHE A 163 15.99 -5.18 -20.84
C PHE A 163 14.86 -4.14 -20.86
N CYS A 164 13.61 -4.55 -20.62
CA CYS A 164 12.48 -3.62 -20.53
C CYS A 164 12.66 -2.64 -19.36
N GLY A 165 13.16 -3.10 -18.21
CA GLY A 165 13.45 -2.26 -17.05
C GLY A 165 14.48 -1.17 -17.35
N ILE A 166 15.55 -1.49 -18.07
CA ILE A 166 16.58 -0.53 -18.50
C ILE A 166 15.98 0.54 -19.43
N ILE A 167 15.23 0.12 -20.46
CA ILE A 167 14.58 1.05 -21.40
C ILE A 167 13.62 2.00 -20.67
N LYS A 168 12.80 1.45 -19.76
CA LYS A 168 11.84 2.23 -18.95
C LYS A 168 12.53 3.25 -18.03
N THR A 169 13.76 2.98 -17.60
CA THR A 169 14.44 3.82 -16.60
C THR A 169 15.23 4.96 -17.25
N LEU A 170 15.73 4.76 -18.46
CA LEU A 170 16.58 5.73 -19.16
C LEU A 170 15.78 6.91 -19.72
N LYS A 171 16.21 8.13 -19.44
CA LYS A 171 15.65 9.35 -20.06
C LYS A 171 15.97 9.46 -21.55
N LYS A 172 17.11 8.90 -21.99
CA LYS A 172 17.51 8.88 -23.41
C LYS A 172 16.69 7.83 -24.15
N THR A 173 15.85 8.25 -25.09
CA THR A 173 14.88 7.37 -25.78
C THR A 173 15.18 7.14 -27.27
N ASN A 174 16.31 7.63 -27.76
CA ASN A 174 16.75 7.53 -29.17
C ASN A 174 17.28 6.11 -29.51
N TRP A 175 16.50 5.09 -29.20
CA TRP A 175 16.83 3.70 -29.52
C TRP A 175 16.68 3.42 -31.02
N SER A 176 17.58 2.62 -31.55
CA SER A 176 17.55 2.13 -32.92
C SER A 176 16.35 1.21 -33.17
N SER A 177 15.93 1.11 -34.43
CA SER A 177 14.78 0.29 -34.82
C SER A 177 14.90 -1.16 -34.36
N LYS A 178 16.11 -1.73 -34.35
CA LYS A 178 16.37 -3.09 -33.88
C LYS A 178 16.04 -3.29 -32.40
N ILE A 179 16.34 -2.31 -31.55
CA ILE A 179 16.01 -2.37 -30.12
C ILE A 179 14.50 -2.22 -29.92
N ILE A 180 13.85 -1.34 -30.69
CA ILE A 180 12.40 -1.20 -30.67
C ILE A 180 11.70 -2.48 -31.15
N GLU A 181 12.19 -3.11 -32.22
CA GLU A 181 11.68 -4.39 -32.73
C GLU A 181 11.81 -5.50 -31.67
N GLN A 182 12.94 -5.56 -30.96
CA GLN A 182 13.10 -6.49 -29.85
C GLN A 182 12.11 -6.22 -28.70
N LEU A 183 11.87 -4.96 -28.35
CA LEU A 183 10.86 -4.60 -27.35
C LEU A 183 9.43 -5.03 -27.79
N ILE A 184 9.09 -4.81 -29.06
CA ILE A 184 7.80 -5.25 -29.64
C ILE A 184 7.68 -6.77 -29.60
N ASP A 185 8.73 -7.49 -29.97
CA ASP A 185 8.73 -8.95 -29.95
C ASP A 185 8.54 -9.49 -28.53
N ILE A 186 9.19 -8.90 -27.53
CA ILE A 186 8.98 -9.24 -26.11
C ILE A 186 7.52 -8.99 -25.71
N ALA A 187 6.97 -7.82 -26.07
CA ALA A 187 5.61 -7.42 -25.69
C ALA A 187 4.55 -8.38 -26.23
N LEU A 188 4.74 -8.89 -27.45
CA LEU A 188 3.77 -9.78 -28.10
C LEU A 188 4.01 -11.26 -27.79
N ASN A 189 5.27 -11.71 -27.78
CA ASN A 189 5.60 -13.13 -27.91
C ASN A 189 6.28 -13.75 -26.68
N HIS A 190 6.68 -12.97 -25.66
CA HIS A 190 7.35 -13.54 -24.49
C HIS A 190 6.46 -14.57 -23.79
N PHE A 191 7.03 -15.75 -23.52
CA PHE A 191 6.33 -16.82 -22.81
C PHE A 191 6.08 -16.38 -21.37
N ASN A 192 4.81 -16.27 -20.96
CA ASN A 192 4.51 -16.07 -19.56
C ASN A 192 4.53 -17.46 -18.91
N PRO A 193 5.51 -17.80 -18.05
CA PRO A 193 5.47 -19.07 -17.35
C PRO A 193 4.15 -19.13 -16.58
N GLU A 194 3.41 -20.23 -16.74
CA GLU A 194 2.23 -20.49 -15.91
C GLU A 194 2.63 -20.24 -14.45
N LEU A 195 1.90 -19.34 -13.78
CA LEU A 195 2.15 -18.97 -12.40
C LEU A 195 2.38 -20.24 -11.58
N ASN A 196 3.56 -20.33 -10.95
CA ASN A 196 3.87 -21.42 -10.04
C ASN A 196 2.68 -21.62 -9.10
N SER A 197 2.21 -22.86 -8.98
CA SER A 197 1.01 -23.28 -8.24
C SER A 197 0.95 -22.82 -6.77
N ASN A 198 2.05 -22.31 -6.21
CA ASN A 198 2.08 -21.67 -4.89
C ASN A 198 1.35 -20.31 -4.84
N ILE A 199 1.14 -19.63 -5.97
CA ILE A 199 0.38 -18.36 -6.05
C ILE A 199 -1.10 -18.60 -6.40
N ALA A 200 -1.44 -19.76 -6.98
CA ALA A 200 -2.83 -20.13 -7.33
C ALA A 200 -3.78 -20.22 -6.12
N ASN A 201 -3.24 -20.23 -4.89
CA ASN A 201 -4.01 -20.16 -3.65
C ASN A 201 -4.22 -18.73 -3.11
N GLN A 202 -3.70 -17.70 -3.79
CA GLN A 202 -4.01 -16.30 -3.46
C GLN A 202 -5.36 -15.93 -4.08
N LYS A 203 -6.26 -15.39 -3.27
CA LYS A 203 -7.53 -14.82 -3.74
C LYS A 203 -7.23 -13.85 -4.90
N ASN A 204 -7.84 -14.05 -6.06
CA ASN A 204 -7.74 -13.13 -7.19
C ASN A 204 -8.24 -11.75 -6.73
N SER A 205 -7.30 -10.84 -6.47
CA SER A 205 -7.58 -9.48 -6.00
C SER A 205 -6.88 -8.49 -6.92
N CYS A 206 -7.36 -7.25 -6.93
CA CYS A 206 -6.72 -6.15 -7.67
C CYS A 206 -5.24 -6.00 -7.31
N GLN A 207 -4.89 -6.15 -6.03
CA GLN A 207 -3.51 -6.12 -5.57
C GLN A 207 -2.66 -7.24 -6.17
N THR A 208 -3.17 -8.48 -6.21
CA THR A 208 -2.47 -9.62 -6.82
C THR A 208 -2.29 -9.40 -8.32
N LEU A 209 -3.35 -8.97 -9.02
CA LEU A 209 -3.29 -8.66 -10.45
C LEU A 209 -2.24 -7.60 -10.76
N ARG A 210 -2.27 -6.47 -10.04
CA ARG A 210 -1.31 -5.38 -10.19
C ARG A 210 0.12 -5.84 -9.92
N ASN A 211 0.34 -6.60 -8.86
CA ASN A 211 1.66 -7.13 -8.52
C ASN A 211 2.19 -8.07 -9.61
N ASN A 212 1.34 -8.95 -10.15
CA ASN A 212 1.77 -9.84 -11.21
C ASN A 212 2.00 -9.09 -12.51
N ALA A 213 1.14 -8.13 -12.87
CA ALA A 213 1.31 -7.26 -14.03
C ALA A 213 2.67 -6.55 -14.02
N LEU A 214 3.05 -5.96 -12.88
CA LEU A 214 4.34 -5.26 -12.70
C LEU A 214 5.56 -6.19 -12.78
N ASN A 215 5.39 -7.47 -12.45
CA ASN A 215 6.46 -8.47 -12.43
C ASN A 215 6.49 -9.35 -13.68
N SER A 216 5.45 -9.31 -14.50
CA SER A 216 5.41 -10.00 -15.79
C SER A 216 6.31 -9.31 -16.80
N VAL A 217 6.95 -10.09 -17.67
CA VAL A 217 7.85 -9.53 -18.69
C VAL A 217 7.07 -8.70 -19.72
N LYS A 218 5.91 -9.20 -20.16
CA LYS A 218 5.02 -8.44 -21.05
C LYS A 218 4.51 -7.15 -20.41
N GLY A 219 4.21 -7.16 -19.10
CA GLY A 219 3.82 -5.96 -18.39
C GLY A 219 4.95 -4.95 -18.27
N ARG A 220 6.19 -5.39 -18.01
CA ARG A 220 7.38 -4.52 -18.07
C ARG A 220 7.63 -3.97 -19.47
N ALA A 221 7.36 -4.75 -20.52
CA ALA A 221 7.42 -4.27 -21.90
C ALA A 221 6.37 -3.18 -22.17
N ALA A 222 5.13 -3.35 -21.70
CA ALA A 222 4.09 -2.32 -21.79
C ALA A 222 4.49 -1.02 -21.07
N MET A 223 5.13 -1.12 -19.89
CA MET A 223 5.65 0.05 -19.16
C MET A 223 6.77 0.74 -19.94
N ALA A 224 7.68 -0.01 -20.57
CA ALA A 224 8.74 0.54 -21.40
C ALA A 224 8.17 1.24 -22.65
N ILE A 225 7.15 0.67 -23.29
CA ILE A 225 6.41 1.32 -24.39
C ILE A 225 5.78 2.62 -23.91
N GLY A 226 5.10 2.61 -22.76
CA GLY A 226 4.51 3.81 -22.17
C GLY A 226 5.54 4.92 -21.90
N HIS A 227 6.69 4.55 -21.34
CA HIS A 227 7.81 5.48 -21.15
C HIS A 227 8.30 6.09 -22.46
N LEU A 228 8.51 5.29 -23.50
CA LEU A 228 8.93 5.79 -24.82
C LEU A 228 7.89 6.74 -25.44
N LEU A 229 6.59 6.45 -25.29
CA LEU A 229 5.51 7.32 -25.76
C LEU A 229 5.42 8.65 -25.01
N GLN A 230 5.72 8.62 -23.70
CA GLN A 230 5.75 9.82 -22.87
C GLN A 230 6.88 10.76 -23.30
N GLU A 231 8.05 10.22 -23.63
CA GLU A 231 9.23 11.00 -24.02
C GLU A 231 9.24 11.38 -25.51
N ASN A 232 8.75 10.51 -26.40
CA ASN A 232 8.68 10.78 -27.83
C ASN A 232 7.37 10.26 -28.44
N LYS A 233 6.48 11.20 -28.76
CA LYS A 233 5.16 10.93 -29.33
C LYS A 233 5.21 10.33 -30.74
N GLU A 234 6.32 10.47 -31.47
CA GLU A 234 6.47 9.94 -32.84
C GLU A 234 6.38 8.40 -32.88
N PHE A 235 6.78 7.73 -31.78
CA PHE A 235 6.65 6.29 -31.64
C PHE A 235 5.20 5.80 -31.60
N PHE A 236 4.22 6.69 -31.42
CA PHE A 236 2.82 6.32 -31.34
C PHE A 236 2.35 5.55 -32.59
N SER A 237 2.74 6.01 -33.78
CA SER A 237 2.41 5.33 -35.04
C SER A 237 2.87 3.87 -35.07
N GLN A 238 4.04 3.59 -34.50
CA GLN A 238 4.64 2.25 -34.44
C GLN A 238 4.01 1.38 -33.34
N PHE A 239 3.69 1.96 -32.18
CA PHE A 239 3.17 1.22 -31.03
C PHE A 239 1.64 1.07 -31.02
N LYS A 240 0.89 1.87 -31.78
CA LYS A 240 -0.58 1.85 -31.77
C LYS A 240 -1.14 0.45 -32.00
N ASP A 241 -0.73 -0.23 -33.07
CA ASP A 241 -1.18 -1.59 -33.40
C ASP A 241 -0.70 -2.63 -32.38
N ILE A 242 0.46 -2.41 -31.76
CA ILE A 242 1.02 -3.29 -30.73
C ILE A 242 0.17 -3.20 -29.46
N ILE A 243 -0.20 -1.98 -29.05
CA ILE A 243 -1.08 -1.74 -27.92
C ILE A 243 -2.44 -2.40 -28.15
N GLU A 244 -3.01 -2.30 -29.35
CA GLU A 244 -4.29 -2.96 -29.65
C GLU A 244 -4.23 -4.49 -29.53
N LYS A 245 -3.13 -5.10 -29.98
CA LYS A 245 -2.90 -6.55 -29.81
C LYS A 245 -2.78 -6.93 -28.33
N MET A 246 -2.07 -6.14 -27.53
CA MET A 246 -1.88 -6.39 -26.10
C MET A 246 -3.17 -6.21 -25.28
N ILE A 247 -4.04 -5.27 -25.67
CA ILE A 247 -5.37 -5.09 -25.05
C ILE A 247 -6.24 -6.35 -25.17
N SER A 248 -6.05 -7.11 -26.25
CA SER A 248 -6.78 -8.35 -26.51
C SER A 248 -6.02 -9.61 -26.05
N ASP A 249 -4.97 -9.45 -25.23
CA ASP A 249 -4.22 -10.58 -24.68
C ASP A 249 -5.13 -11.41 -23.74
N LYS A 250 -4.89 -12.73 -23.71
CA LYS A 250 -5.68 -13.64 -22.85
C LYS A 250 -5.32 -13.48 -21.38
N ASN A 251 -4.16 -12.91 -21.07
CA ASN A 251 -3.70 -12.72 -19.72
C ASN A 251 -4.11 -11.34 -19.19
N SER A 252 -4.97 -11.31 -18.16
CA SER A 252 -5.42 -10.08 -17.49
C SER A 252 -4.27 -9.21 -16.98
N GLU A 253 -3.12 -9.78 -16.61
CA GLU A 253 -1.95 -9.02 -16.16
C GLU A 253 -1.39 -8.12 -17.27
N VAL A 254 -1.41 -8.62 -18.51
CA VAL A 254 -0.98 -7.87 -19.70
C VAL A 254 -2.00 -6.78 -20.01
N CYS A 255 -3.30 -7.12 -19.96
CA CYS A 255 -4.39 -6.17 -20.15
C CYS A 255 -4.39 -5.08 -19.07
N PHE A 256 -4.00 -5.39 -17.84
CA PHE A 256 -3.80 -4.40 -16.79
C PHE A 256 -2.59 -3.51 -17.08
N ALA A 257 -1.44 -4.11 -17.39
CA ALA A 257 -0.19 -3.39 -17.61
C ALA A 257 -0.23 -2.45 -18.82
N ILE A 258 -1.08 -2.72 -19.82
CA ILE A 258 -1.20 -1.86 -21.00
C ILE A 258 -1.74 -0.46 -20.66
N MET A 259 -2.36 -0.27 -19.48
CA MET A 259 -2.74 1.04 -18.97
C MET A 259 -1.54 2.00 -18.87
N TYR A 260 -0.33 1.50 -18.61
CA TYR A 260 0.89 2.30 -18.61
C TYR A 260 1.26 2.86 -19.99
N ALA A 261 0.83 2.22 -21.08
CA ALA A 261 1.01 2.73 -22.45
C ALA A 261 -0.20 3.56 -22.93
N LEU A 262 -1.42 3.23 -22.49
CA LEU A 262 -2.62 3.98 -22.82
C LEU A 262 -2.66 5.36 -22.17
N TYR A 263 -2.15 5.50 -20.94
CA TYR A 263 -2.11 6.78 -20.24
C TYR A 263 -1.32 7.86 -21.00
N PRO A 264 -0.05 7.64 -21.42
CA PRO A 264 0.66 8.61 -22.26
C PRO A 264 0.03 8.75 -23.65
N SER A 265 -0.55 7.67 -24.21
CA SER A 265 -1.26 7.74 -25.49
C SER A 265 -2.47 8.67 -25.47
N TYR A 266 -3.12 8.86 -24.31
CA TYR A 266 -4.20 9.82 -24.12
C TYR A 266 -3.78 11.26 -24.48
N ASN A 267 -2.51 11.61 -24.23
CA ASN A 267 -1.94 12.93 -24.55
C ASN A 267 -1.46 13.06 -26.01
N ILE A 268 -1.67 12.02 -26.83
CA ILE A 268 -1.27 11.94 -28.24
C ILE A 268 -2.53 11.82 -29.12
N ASP A 269 -3.35 10.80 -28.87
CA ASP A 269 -4.61 10.51 -29.58
C ASP A 269 -5.69 10.20 -28.53
N LYS A 270 -6.29 11.29 -28.03
CA LYS A 270 -7.25 11.26 -26.91
C LYS A 270 -8.45 10.36 -27.20
N GLU A 271 -9.13 10.57 -28.33
CA GLU A 271 -10.35 9.83 -28.66
C GLU A 271 -10.08 8.32 -28.80
N TRP A 272 -8.96 7.95 -29.44
CA TRP A 272 -8.56 6.54 -29.53
C TRP A 272 -8.27 5.95 -28.15
N ALA A 273 -7.45 6.63 -27.33
CA ALA A 273 -7.09 6.15 -26.00
C ALA A 273 -8.31 6.00 -25.08
N GLU A 274 -9.25 6.95 -25.12
CA GLU A 274 -10.51 6.90 -24.36
C GLU A 274 -11.31 5.64 -24.69
N LYS A 275 -11.49 5.34 -25.99
CA LYS A 275 -12.21 4.12 -26.43
C LYS A 275 -11.53 2.85 -25.94
N LYS A 276 -10.19 2.80 -25.96
CA LYS A 276 -9.41 1.62 -25.53
C LYS A 276 -9.43 1.43 -24.02
N ILE A 277 -9.28 2.51 -23.24
CA ILE A 277 -9.38 2.46 -21.78
C ILE A 277 -10.78 2.03 -21.36
N LEU A 278 -11.82 2.60 -21.98
CA LEU A 278 -13.20 2.24 -21.68
C LEU A 278 -13.48 0.77 -21.98
N TYR A 279 -12.99 0.26 -23.11
CA TYR A 279 -13.07 -1.16 -23.44
C TYR A 279 -12.44 -2.07 -22.37
N LEU A 280 -11.26 -1.70 -21.85
CA LEU A 280 -10.60 -2.44 -20.76
C LEU A 280 -11.44 -2.45 -19.48
N PHE A 281 -11.93 -1.28 -19.05
CA PHE A 281 -12.77 -1.16 -17.86
C PHE A 281 -14.09 -1.95 -17.98
N GLU A 282 -14.68 -1.99 -19.19
CA GLU A 282 -15.89 -2.76 -19.45
C GLU A 282 -15.64 -4.28 -19.44
N THR A 283 -14.47 -4.72 -19.91
CA THR A 283 -14.12 -6.14 -20.08
C THR A 283 -13.57 -6.77 -18.80
N ASP A 284 -12.69 -6.08 -18.08
CA ASP A 284 -12.14 -6.51 -16.81
C ASP A 284 -12.13 -5.33 -15.82
N ILE A 285 -13.12 -5.32 -14.93
CA ILE A 285 -13.32 -4.26 -13.94
C ILE A 285 -12.09 -4.05 -13.04
N GLN A 286 -11.25 -5.07 -12.84
CA GLN A 286 -10.03 -4.95 -12.03
C GLN A 286 -9.01 -3.97 -12.61
N THR A 287 -9.07 -3.70 -13.92
CA THR A 287 -8.22 -2.70 -14.57
C THR A 287 -8.48 -1.28 -14.08
N THR A 288 -9.65 -1.02 -13.47
CA THR A 288 -9.94 0.25 -12.78
C THR A 288 -9.06 0.47 -11.56
N SER A 289 -8.41 -0.56 -11.00
CA SER A 289 -7.43 -0.41 -9.91
C SER A 289 -6.08 0.21 -10.32
N PHE A 290 -5.94 0.63 -11.57
CA PHE A 290 -4.84 1.49 -12.01
C PHE A 290 -4.88 2.86 -11.31
N PHE A 291 -3.72 3.37 -10.89
CA PHE A 291 -3.61 4.52 -9.97
C PHE A 291 -4.31 5.81 -10.41
N TYR A 292 -4.48 6.02 -11.72
CA TYR A 292 -5.08 7.24 -12.28
C TYR A 292 -6.54 7.07 -12.72
N SER A 293 -7.17 5.93 -12.43
CA SER A 293 -8.50 5.62 -12.98
C SER A 293 -9.59 6.60 -12.54
N ASN A 294 -9.61 7.11 -11.31
CA ASN A 294 -10.64 8.09 -10.89
C ASN A 294 -10.62 9.34 -11.77
N ASN A 295 -9.43 9.90 -12.04
CA ASN A 295 -9.28 11.06 -12.93
C ASN A 295 -9.71 10.73 -14.36
N ILE A 296 -9.35 9.53 -14.85
CA ILE A 296 -9.74 9.09 -16.19
C ILE A 296 -11.26 8.89 -16.27
N LEU A 297 -11.90 8.27 -15.29
CA LEU A 297 -13.36 8.08 -15.22
C LEU A 297 -14.07 9.44 -15.19
N PHE A 298 -13.55 10.42 -14.45
CA PHE A 298 -14.09 11.78 -14.40
C PHE A 298 -14.02 12.46 -15.78
N HIS A 299 -12.91 12.29 -16.52
CA HIS A 299 -12.79 12.82 -17.89
C HIS A 299 -13.71 12.08 -18.87
N LEU A 300 -13.75 10.75 -18.80
CA LEU A 300 -14.60 9.91 -19.65
C LEU A 300 -16.08 10.19 -19.43
N TYR A 301 -16.49 10.58 -18.22
CA TYR A 301 -17.89 10.81 -17.86
C TYR A 301 -18.58 11.82 -18.78
N HIS A 302 -17.88 12.88 -19.20
CA HIS A 302 -18.46 13.92 -20.06
C HIS A 302 -18.87 13.39 -21.44
N THR A 303 -18.15 12.41 -21.98
CA THR A 303 -18.38 11.85 -23.32
C THR A 303 -19.14 10.53 -23.26
N TYR A 304 -18.90 9.71 -22.23
CA TYR A 304 -19.33 8.32 -22.11
C TYR A 304 -20.14 8.05 -20.84
N LYS A 305 -20.95 9.02 -20.41
CA LYS A 305 -21.71 9.04 -19.15
C LYS A 305 -22.28 7.68 -18.73
N GLU A 306 -23.13 7.07 -19.55
CA GLU A 306 -23.81 5.81 -19.18
C GLU A 306 -22.85 4.64 -18.95
N LYS A 307 -21.77 4.56 -19.74
CA LYS A 307 -20.77 3.50 -19.61
C LYS A 307 -19.96 3.69 -18.34
N VAL A 308 -19.55 4.93 -18.06
CA VAL A 308 -18.81 5.27 -16.83
C VAL A 308 -19.66 4.99 -15.60
N ILE A 309 -20.95 5.36 -15.60
CA ILE A 309 -21.86 5.06 -14.49
C ILE A 309 -21.88 3.55 -14.20
N LYS A 310 -22.09 2.73 -15.23
CA LYS A 310 -22.12 1.26 -15.08
C LYS A 310 -20.80 0.68 -14.56
N ILE A 311 -19.66 1.23 -14.98
CA ILE A 311 -18.34 0.81 -14.48
C ILE A 311 -18.20 1.14 -12.99
N VAL A 312 -18.58 2.35 -12.61
CA VAL A 312 -18.48 2.81 -11.21
C VAL A 312 -19.40 2.01 -10.29
N GLU A 313 -20.63 1.71 -10.72
CA GLU A 313 -21.57 0.83 -10.00
C GLU A 313 -20.98 -0.57 -9.82
N LYS A 314 -20.46 -1.18 -10.88
CA LYS A 314 -19.79 -2.50 -10.81
C LYS A 314 -18.60 -2.51 -9.85
N CYS A 315 -17.83 -1.43 -9.76
CA CYS A 315 -16.74 -1.32 -8.78
C CYS A 315 -17.31 -1.30 -7.36
N PHE A 316 -18.34 -0.49 -7.14
CA PHE A 316 -18.97 -0.31 -5.83
C PHE A 316 -19.64 -1.59 -5.32
N GLU A 317 -20.25 -2.38 -6.21
CA GLU A 317 -20.93 -3.66 -5.91
C GLU A 317 -19.97 -4.86 -5.85
N SER A 318 -18.67 -4.66 -6.04
CA SER A 318 -17.67 -5.74 -6.05
C SER A 318 -17.47 -6.37 -4.67
N GLU A 319 -16.91 -7.58 -4.64
CA GLU A 319 -16.39 -8.22 -3.41
C GLU A 319 -14.92 -7.84 -3.12
N ASP A 320 -14.23 -7.22 -4.07
CA ASP A 320 -12.84 -6.77 -3.90
C ASP A 320 -12.82 -5.39 -3.20
N GLN A 321 -12.14 -5.32 -2.05
CA GLN A 321 -12.10 -4.11 -1.22
C GLN A 321 -11.48 -2.90 -1.93
N GLU A 322 -10.53 -3.11 -2.85
CA GLU A 322 -9.93 -2.03 -3.63
C GLU A 322 -10.93 -1.46 -4.64
N LEU A 323 -11.73 -2.32 -5.28
CA LEU A 323 -12.81 -1.90 -6.18
C LEU A 323 -13.94 -1.19 -5.44
N ILE A 324 -14.39 -1.70 -4.29
CA ILE A 324 -15.39 -1.02 -3.44
C ILE A 324 -14.90 0.39 -3.09
N LYS A 325 -13.62 0.52 -2.76
CA LYS A 325 -13.00 1.80 -2.44
C LYS A 325 -13.00 2.76 -3.63
N ILE A 326 -12.52 2.31 -4.79
CA ILE A 326 -12.52 3.10 -6.04
C ILE A 326 -13.94 3.53 -6.43
N GLY A 327 -14.89 2.59 -6.37
CA GLY A 327 -16.30 2.83 -6.65
C GLY A 327 -16.90 3.88 -5.71
N GLY A 328 -16.78 3.68 -4.39
CA GLY A 328 -17.36 4.61 -3.41
C GLY A 328 -16.70 5.99 -3.40
N HIS A 329 -15.39 6.05 -3.65
CA HIS A 329 -14.67 7.30 -3.90
C HIS A 329 -15.26 8.03 -5.10
N THR A 330 -15.35 7.35 -6.25
CA THR A 330 -15.85 7.94 -7.50
C THR A 330 -17.32 8.34 -7.39
N ILE A 331 -18.17 7.52 -6.75
CA ILE A 331 -19.59 7.83 -6.49
C ILE A 331 -19.72 9.14 -5.70
N CYS A 332 -18.94 9.28 -4.62
CA CYS A 332 -18.97 10.48 -3.79
C CYS A 332 -18.55 11.72 -4.59
N GLU A 333 -17.45 11.63 -5.35
CA GLU A 333 -16.98 12.75 -6.19
C GLU A 333 -18.01 13.11 -7.26
N PHE A 334 -18.60 12.12 -7.92
CA PHE A 334 -19.60 12.35 -8.97
C PHE A 334 -20.87 13.01 -8.42
N TYR A 335 -21.29 12.65 -7.20
CA TYR A 335 -22.39 13.35 -6.54
C TYR A 335 -22.03 14.81 -6.22
N ILE A 336 -20.81 15.05 -5.71
CA ILE A 336 -20.34 16.39 -5.35
C ILE A 336 -20.28 17.31 -6.58
N HIS A 337 -19.72 16.83 -7.70
CA HIS A 337 -19.50 17.65 -8.90
C HIS A 337 -20.69 17.67 -9.86
N PHE A 338 -21.42 16.57 -9.98
CA PHE A 338 -22.42 16.36 -11.05
C PHE A 338 -23.82 16.01 -10.55
N LYS A 339 -24.03 15.84 -9.24
CA LYS A 339 -25.28 15.32 -8.65
C LYS A 339 -25.67 13.91 -9.12
N GLU A 340 -24.72 13.18 -9.69
CA GLU A 340 -24.92 11.79 -10.09
C GLU A 340 -24.90 10.87 -8.84
N PHE A 341 -25.55 9.71 -8.90
CA PHE A 341 -25.62 8.76 -7.78
C PHE A 341 -26.27 9.28 -6.48
N GLU A 342 -27.13 10.30 -6.57
CA GLU A 342 -27.80 10.89 -5.41
C GLU A 342 -28.48 9.85 -4.50
N LYS A 343 -29.20 8.88 -5.08
CA LYS A 343 -29.86 7.83 -4.32
C LYS A 343 -28.90 6.93 -3.53
N ILE A 344 -27.70 6.69 -4.07
CA ILE A 344 -26.69 5.85 -3.43
C ILE A 344 -26.05 6.60 -2.26
N VAL A 345 -25.67 7.87 -2.49
CA VAL A 345 -24.99 8.71 -1.49
C VAL A 345 -25.92 9.15 -0.37
N LEU A 346 -27.20 9.42 -0.66
CA LEU A 346 -28.15 9.90 0.35
C LEU A 346 -28.89 8.77 1.09
N SER A 347 -28.61 7.51 0.76
CA SER A 347 -29.14 6.36 1.48
C SER A 347 -28.08 5.77 2.40
N VAL A 348 -28.49 5.24 3.55
CA VAL A 348 -27.66 4.37 4.41
C VAL A 348 -27.94 2.90 4.13
N GLU A 349 -29.18 2.58 3.79
CA GLU A 349 -29.68 1.21 3.59
C GLU A 349 -28.92 0.48 2.47
N ASP A 350 -28.91 -0.85 2.55
CA ASP A 350 -28.36 -1.75 1.53
C ASP A 350 -26.88 -1.51 1.14
N LYS A 351 -26.07 -0.97 2.06
CA LYS A 351 -24.62 -0.84 1.90
C LYS A 351 -23.84 -1.62 2.94
N SER A 352 -22.71 -2.17 2.51
CA SER A 352 -21.72 -2.75 3.40
C SER A 352 -20.95 -1.67 4.16
N GLU A 353 -20.27 -2.08 5.23
CA GLU A 353 -19.37 -1.21 5.99
C GLU A 353 -18.26 -0.62 5.11
N ASP A 354 -17.67 -1.42 4.21
CA ASP A 354 -16.59 -0.96 3.31
C ASP A 354 -17.09 0.08 2.30
N GLN A 355 -18.32 -0.07 1.80
CA GLN A 355 -18.97 0.89 0.89
C GLN A 355 -19.27 2.23 1.58
N ILE A 356 -19.75 2.21 2.82
CA ILE A 356 -20.03 3.44 3.57
C ILE A 356 -18.72 4.15 3.94
N LYS A 357 -17.72 3.38 4.38
CA LYS A 357 -16.40 3.92 4.70
C LYS A 357 -15.77 4.60 3.48
N SER A 358 -15.83 4.00 2.29
CA SER A 358 -15.24 4.59 1.10
C SER A 358 -15.90 5.92 0.71
N ILE A 359 -17.24 6.01 0.73
CA ILE A 359 -17.96 7.28 0.49
C ILE A 359 -17.52 8.36 1.50
N LEU A 360 -17.48 8.01 2.80
CA LEU A 360 -17.12 8.95 3.85
C LEU A 360 -15.66 9.41 3.78
N GLU A 361 -14.73 8.50 3.46
CA GLU A 361 -13.32 8.86 3.27
C GLU A 361 -13.17 9.98 2.24
N MET A 362 -13.93 9.90 1.13
CA MET A 362 -13.89 10.91 0.09
C MET A 362 -14.59 12.20 0.50
N ALA A 363 -15.78 12.13 1.10
CA ALA A 363 -16.48 13.31 1.61
C ALA A 363 -15.61 14.15 2.57
N ILE A 364 -14.86 13.49 3.45
CA ILE A 364 -13.97 14.14 4.41
C ILE A 364 -12.83 14.90 3.70
N LEU A 365 -12.27 14.37 2.61
CA LEU A 365 -11.24 15.08 1.84
C LEU A 365 -11.79 16.37 1.21
N TYR A 366 -13.07 16.38 0.84
CA TYR A 366 -13.73 17.54 0.23
C TYR A 366 -14.10 18.64 1.23
N LEU A 367 -13.95 18.42 2.55
CA LEU A 367 -14.06 19.49 3.55
C LEU A 367 -12.98 20.56 3.37
N ASP A 368 -11.83 20.21 2.79
CA ASP A 368 -10.70 21.13 2.53
C ASP A 368 -10.93 22.05 1.32
N ILE A 369 -11.98 21.80 0.53
CA ILE A 369 -12.28 22.56 -0.68
C ILE A 369 -13.50 23.44 -0.40
N SER A 370 -13.29 24.74 -0.16
CA SER A 370 -14.35 25.68 0.26
C SER A 370 -15.62 25.63 -0.60
N LYS A 371 -15.47 25.44 -1.93
CA LYS A 371 -16.60 25.32 -2.88
C LYS A 371 -17.52 24.12 -2.57
N TYR A 372 -16.96 23.02 -2.07
CA TYR A 372 -17.65 21.74 -1.88
C TYR A 372 -17.87 21.40 -0.40
N LYS A 373 -17.45 22.27 0.51
CA LYS A 373 -17.48 22.01 1.94
C LYS A 373 -18.88 21.73 2.47
N GLU A 374 -19.88 22.54 2.12
CA GLU A 374 -21.26 22.36 2.59
C GLU A 374 -21.87 21.02 2.14
N ILE A 375 -21.59 20.59 0.90
CA ILE A 375 -22.11 19.31 0.40
C ILE A 375 -21.38 18.13 1.04
N ALA A 376 -20.07 18.24 1.26
CA ALA A 376 -19.31 17.25 2.01
C ALA A 376 -19.84 17.08 3.44
N GLN A 377 -20.11 18.19 4.14
CA GLN A 377 -20.73 18.18 5.48
C GLN A 377 -22.08 17.46 5.48
N LYS A 378 -22.96 17.78 4.52
CA LYS A 378 -24.26 17.10 4.37
C LYS A 378 -24.11 15.58 4.20
N ILE A 379 -23.18 15.13 3.35
CA ILE A 379 -22.92 13.70 3.16
C ILE A 379 -22.47 13.05 4.48
N ILE A 380 -21.53 13.65 5.20
CA ILE A 380 -21.03 13.12 6.47
C ILE A 380 -22.16 12.97 7.50
N LEU A 381 -23.03 13.98 7.60
CA LEU A 381 -24.13 13.99 8.56
C LEU A 381 -25.19 12.91 8.31
N ILE A 382 -25.37 12.47 7.05
CA ILE A 382 -26.28 11.36 6.72
C ILE A 382 -25.85 10.06 7.40
N TYR A 383 -24.53 9.82 7.51
CA TYR A 383 -23.99 8.59 8.06
C TYR A 383 -23.67 8.66 9.56
N LYS A 384 -23.95 9.79 10.24
CA LYS A 384 -23.53 10.03 11.63
C LYS A 384 -24.16 9.06 12.65
N ASN A 385 -25.33 8.51 12.35
CA ASN A 385 -26.13 7.66 13.24
C ASN A 385 -26.20 6.20 12.77
N THR A 386 -25.31 5.78 11.87
CA THR A 386 -25.27 4.37 11.47
C THR A 386 -24.72 3.50 12.60
N ASP A 387 -25.15 2.24 12.67
CA ASP A 387 -24.62 1.25 13.62
C ASP A 387 -23.22 0.72 13.22
N ILE A 388 -22.65 1.26 12.15
CA ILE A 388 -21.36 0.85 11.60
C ILE A 388 -20.22 1.55 12.33
N ASP A 389 -19.09 0.86 12.50
CA ASP A 389 -17.86 1.47 13.03
C ASP A 389 -17.29 2.48 12.02
N LEU A 390 -17.65 3.75 12.22
CA LEU A 390 -17.12 4.90 11.47
C LEU A 390 -16.04 5.67 12.23
N GLN A 391 -15.51 5.07 13.31
CA GLN A 391 -14.57 5.74 14.20
C GLN A 391 -13.33 6.24 13.46
N PHE A 392 -12.80 5.42 12.55
CA PHE A 392 -11.56 5.74 11.83
C PHE A 392 -11.75 6.85 10.77
N PRO A 393 -12.71 6.76 9.82
CA PRO A 393 -12.98 7.86 8.91
C PRO A 393 -13.27 9.18 9.64
N LEU A 394 -14.23 9.20 10.57
CA LEU A 394 -14.67 10.45 11.21
C LEU A 394 -13.56 11.12 12.03
N SER A 395 -12.69 10.35 12.69
CA SER A 395 -11.54 10.94 13.42
C SER A 395 -10.59 11.75 12.53
N LYS A 396 -10.51 11.44 11.22
CA LYS A 396 -9.64 12.16 10.27
C LYS A 396 -10.07 13.60 10.04
N ILE A 397 -11.33 13.94 10.33
CA ILE A 397 -11.86 15.30 10.23
C ILE A 397 -10.99 16.27 11.05
N PHE A 398 -10.61 15.87 12.26
CA PHE A 398 -9.84 16.70 13.19
C PHE A 398 -8.32 16.61 12.96
N ASN A 399 -7.80 15.43 12.63
CA ASN A 399 -6.36 15.20 12.46
C ASN A 399 -5.71 16.03 11.35
N LYS A 400 -6.49 16.53 10.39
CA LYS A 400 -5.99 17.29 9.22
C LYS A 400 -6.45 18.75 9.18
N LYS A 401 -7.05 19.26 10.27
CA LYS A 401 -7.53 20.64 10.39
C LYS A 401 -8.47 21.08 9.26
N TYR A 402 -9.33 20.18 8.78
CA TYR A 402 -10.34 20.47 7.75
C TYR A 402 -11.49 21.38 8.23
N ILE A 403 -11.39 21.86 9.47
CA ILE A 403 -12.47 22.52 10.19
C ILE A 403 -12.00 23.85 10.75
N ASP A 404 -12.87 24.83 10.63
CA ASP A 404 -12.78 26.16 11.21
C ASP A 404 -13.89 26.38 12.25
N SER A 405 -13.49 26.82 13.45
CA SER A 405 -14.39 27.03 14.59
C SER A 405 -15.57 27.96 14.33
N ILE A 406 -15.42 28.93 13.44
CA ILE A 406 -16.44 29.97 13.20
C ILE A 406 -17.40 29.49 12.11
N HIS A 407 -16.88 28.89 11.05
CA HIS A 407 -17.69 28.55 9.88
C HIS A 407 -18.37 27.19 9.99
N ASP A 408 -17.82 26.25 10.78
CA ASP A 408 -18.32 24.88 10.85
C ASP A 408 -19.06 24.55 12.15
N LYS A 409 -19.44 25.59 12.91
CA LYS A 409 -20.05 25.43 14.25
C LYS A 409 -21.29 24.53 14.23
N GLU A 410 -22.22 24.76 13.31
CA GLU A 410 -23.46 23.98 13.22
C GLU A 410 -23.19 22.53 12.79
N PHE A 411 -22.30 22.34 11.80
CA PHE A 411 -21.86 21.00 11.38
C PHE A 411 -21.25 20.20 12.54
N LEU A 412 -20.35 20.82 13.30
CA LEU A 412 -19.72 20.20 14.46
C LEU A 412 -20.71 19.88 15.56
N LYS A 413 -21.62 20.80 15.85
CA LYS A 413 -22.68 20.57 16.84
C LYS A 413 -23.50 19.34 16.45
N GLU A 414 -23.94 19.29 15.20
CA GLU A 414 -24.74 18.20 14.69
C GLU A 414 -23.97 16.86 14.64
N LEU A 415 -22.67 16.90 14.35
CA LEU A 415 -21.79 15.72 14.39
C LEU A 415 -21.59 15.20 15.82
N MET A 416 -21.46 16.08 16.81
CA MET A 416 -21.27 15.71 18.23
C MET A 416 -22.59 15.32 18.93
N GLU A 417 -23.73 15.57 18.28
CA GLU A 417 -25.05 15.07 18.69
C GLU A 417 -25.26 13.58 18.39
N SER A 418 -24.41 12.96 17.57
CA SER A 418 -24.57 11.57 17.15
C SER A 418 -23.98 10.55 18.16
N LYS A 419 -24.03 9.26 17.82
CA LYS A 419 -23.32 8.20 18.57
C LYS A 419 -21.80 8.38 18.42
N VAL A 420 -21.22 9.17 19.32
CA VAL A 420 -19.80 9.53 19.32
C VAL A 420 -18.94 8.38 19.84
N SER A 421 -17.83 8.12 19.13
CA SER A 421 -16.86 7.11 19.53
C SER A 421 -15.66 7.69 20.25
N ARG A 422 -14.93 6.86 21.02
CA ARG A 422 -13.71 7.30 21.70
C ARG A 422 -12.67 7.87 20.75
N LYS A 423 -12.47 7.29 19.57
CA LYS A 423 -11.48 7.83 18.62
C LYS A 423 -11.88 9.19 18.08
N LEU A 424 -13.17 9.42 17.82
CA LEU A 424 -13.67 10.72 17.37
C LEU A 424 -13.47 11.78 18.46
N VAL A 425 -13.88 11.47 19.69
CA VAL A 425 -13.70 12.36 20.85
C VAL A 425 -12.22 12.64 21.11
N ARG A 426 -11.37 11.61 21.09
CA ARG A 426 -9.93 11.78 21.23
C ARG A 426 -9.36 12.72 20.16
N ALA A 427 -9.70 12.50 18.88
CA ALA A 427 -9.20 13.35 17.81
C ALA A 427 -9.68 14.81 17.95
N PHE A 428 -10.89 15.02 18.44
CA PHE A 428 -11.39 16.36 18.77
C PHE A 428 -10.63 16.99 19.94
N VAL A 429 -10.38 16.25 21.02
CA VAL A 429 -9.55 16.72 22.15
C VAL A 429 -8.15 17.07 21.70
N ASP A 430 -7.47 16.18 20.96
CA ASP A 430 -6.12 16.40 20.46
C ASP A 430 -6.08 17.66 19.55
N TYR A 431 -7.11 17.86 18.71
CA TYR A 431 -7.26 19.08 17.91
C TYR A 431 -7.46 20.35 18.74
N LEU A 432 -8.20 20.31 19.85
CA LEU A 432 -8.36 21.46 20.74
C LEU A 432 -7.07 21.76 21.53
N GLU A 433 -6.35 20.73 21.96
CA GLU A 433 -5.05 20.86 22.66
C GLU A 433 -3.99 21.50 21.75
N GLU A 434 -3.95 21.15 20.46
CA GLU A 434 -3.07 21.81 19.49
C GLU A 434 -3.43 23.28 19.21
N ASN A 435 -4.67 23.68 19.49
CA ASN A 435 -5.20 25.02 19.24
C ASN A 435 -5.63 25.70 20.56
N THR A 436 -4.75 25.76 21.56
CA THR A 436 -5.05 26.11 22.97
C THR A 436 -5.83 27.41 23.24
N ASN A 437 -5.84 28.38 22.32
CA ASN A 437 -6.63 29.63 22.45
C ASN A 437 -8.08 29.47 21.97
N SER A 438 -8.45 28.30 21.44
CA SER A 438 -9.70 28.06 20.72
C SER A 438 -10.79 27.38 21.56
N ILE A 439 -10.48 26.82 22.73
CA ILE A 439 -11.46 26.03 23.51
C ILE A 439 -12.74 26.80 23.87
N ILE A 440 -12.63 28.12 24.09
CA ILE A 440 -13.78 29.00 24.35
C ILE A 440 -14.70 29.09 23.12
N LEU A 441 -14.15 29.07 21.91
CA LEU A 441 -14.91 29.13 20.65
C LEU A 441 -15.76 27.86 20.47
N TYR A 442 -15.31 26.74 21.02
CA TYR A 442 -16.00 25.45 20.96
C TYR A 442 -16.87 25.13 22.18
N LYS A 443 -17.09 26.09 23.10
CA LYS A 443 -17.76 25.85 24.39
C LYS A 443 -19.11 25.13 24.25
N ASP A 444 -19.96 25.57 23.31
CA ASP A 444 -21.28 24.99 23.12
C ASP A 444 -21.20 23.53 22.61
N ILE A 445 -20.23 23.25 21.73
CA ILE A 445 -19.99 21.92 21.17
C ILE A 445 -19.43 20.99 22.24
N ILE A 446 -18.51 21.49 23.08
CA ILE A 446 -17.93 20.75 24.20
C ILE A 446 -19.00 20.37 25.22
N LEU A 447 -19.84 21.33 25.64
CA LEU A 447 -20.90 21.07 26.60
C LEU A 447 -21.89 20.04 26.05
N GLN A 448 -22.34 20.21 24.81
CA GLN A 448 -23.25 19.26 24.16
C GLN A 448 -22.65 17.86 24.07
N LEU A 449 -21.39 17.75 23.66
CA LEU A 449 -20.67 16.48 23.58
C LEU A 449 -20.61 15.77 24.95
N CYS A 450 -20.27 16.53 26.00
CA CYS A 450 -20.19 16.01 27.36
C CYS A 450 -21.58 15.56 27.84
N GLU A 451 -22.62 16.37 27.65
CA GLU A 451 -24.00 16.03 28.01
C GLU A 451 -24.44 14.72 27.34
N ASN A 452 -24.22 14.59 26.03
CA ASN A 452 -24.62 13.40 25.26
C ASN A 452 -23.92 12.13 25.77
N ILE A 453 -22.61 12.20 26.01
CA ILE A 453 -21.83 11.07 26.50
C ILE A 453 -22.21 10.71 27.94
N LEU A 454 -22.44 11.71 28.79
CA LEU A 454 -22.89 11.50 30.16
C LEU A 454 -24.31 10.96 30.24
N GLN A 455 -25.12 11.07 29.20
CA GLN A 455 -26.45 10.45 29.14
C GLN A 455 -26.45 9.01 28.60
N MET A 456 -25.34 8.52 28.04
CA MET A 456 -25.23 7.16 27.52
C MET A 456 -25.48 6.09 28.59
N LYS A 457 -25.96 4.92 28.14
CA LYS A 457 -26.12 3.74 29.00
C LYS A 457 -24.76 3.19 29.41
N LEU A 458 -24.71 2.57 30.60
CA LEU A 458 -23.47 2.01 31.14
C LEU A 458 -22.89 0.90 30.26
N GLU A 459 -23.72 0.15 29.55
CA GLU A 459 -23.28 -0.90 28.61
C GLU A 459 -22.52 -0.32 27.42
N ASP A 460 -23.00 0.79 26.85
CA ASP A 460 -22.37 1.47 25.71
C ASP A 460 -21.05 2.13 26.14
N LEU A 461 -21.02 2.76 27.32
CA LEU A 461 -19.81 3.35 27.90
C LEU A 461 -18.71 2.31 28.17
N LYS A 462 -19.08 1.07 28.53
CA LYS A 462 -18.11 -0.03 28.73
C LYS A 462 -17.42 -0.45 27.44
N GLN A 463 -18.07 -0.30 26.29
CA GLN A 463 -17.47 -0.60 24.98
C GLN A 463 -16.41 0.45 24.59
N GLU A 464 -16.54 1.67 25.10
CA GLU A 464 -15.65 2.81 24.83
C GLU A 464 -14.71 3.12 26.01
N TRP A 465 -14.03 2.09 26.55
CA TRP A 465 -13.13 2.25 27.71
C TRP A 465 -12.12 3.39 27.52
N GLY A 466 -12.00 4.30 28.50
CA GLY A 466 -11.12 5.47 28.45
C GLY A 466 -11.73 6.74 27.83
N LEU A 467 -13.00 6.71 27.42
CA LEU A 467 -13.76 7.92 27.03
C LEU A 467 -13.86 8.92 28.19
N GLU A 468 -13.98 8.41 29.42
CA GLU A 468 -14.07 9.17 30.67
C GLU A 468 -12.91 10.17 30.87
N ASP A 469 -11.68 9.76 30.53
CA ASP A 469 -10.50 10.61 30.65
C ASP A 469 -10.57 11.81 29.70
N HIS A 470 -11.03 11.59 28.45
CA HIS A 470 -11.16 12.64 27.45
C HIS A 470 -12.23 13.66 27.84
N ILE A 471 -13.37 13.20 28.36
CA ILE A 471 -14.45 14.08 28.84
C ILE A 471 -14.03 14.88 30.07
N SER A 472 -13.36 14.22 31.04
CA SER A 472 -12.84 14.90 32.23
C SER A 472 -11.90 16.04 31.84
N LYS A 473 -11.00 15.79 30.87
CA LYS A 473 -10.08 16.81 30.36
C LYS A 473 -10.82 17.99 29.72
N LEU A 474 -11.85 17.73 28.89
CA LEU A 474 -12.63 18.79 28.25
C LEU A 474 -13.33 19.68 29.26
N ILE A 475 -14.00 19.09 30.26
CA ILE A 475 -14.72 19.81 31.30
C ILE A 475 -13.77 20.68 32.13
N ILE A 476 -12.66 20.12 32.61
CA ILE A 476 -11.66 20.87 33.39
C ILE A 476 -11.07 22.00 32.55
N SER A 477 -10.66 21.70 31.31
CA SER A 477 -10.02 22.70 30.44
C SER A 477 -10.97 23.85 30.11
N LEU A 478 -12.27 23.57 29.92
CA LEU A 478 -13.28 24.60 29.68
C LEU A 478 -13.59 25.41 30.94
N TYR A 479 -13.69 24.74 32.09
CA TYR A 479 -13.89 25.39 33.40
C TYR A 479 -12.75 26.36 33.71
N ASP A 480 -11.50 25.91 33.61
CA ASP A 480 -10.30 26.72 33.93
C ASP A 480 -10.24 28.00 33.07
N LYS A 481 -10.75 27.94 31.84
CA LYS A 481 -10.80 29.09 30.93
C LYS A 481 -11.99 30.01 31.17
N THR A 482 -13.08 29.52 31.76
CA THR A 482 -14.34 30.27 31.92
C THR A 482 -14.60 30.75 33.35
N ILE A 483 -13.93 30.19 34.37
CA ILE A 483 -14.16 30.52 35.79
C ILE A 483 -14.15 32.03 36.11
N ASN A 484 -13.28 32.79 35.45
CA ASN A 484 -13.13 34.23 35.67
C ASN A 484 -13.79 35.10 34.58
N THR A 485 -14.37 34.51 33.53
CA THR A 485 -14.82 35.22 32.33
C THR A 485 -16.28 34.96 31.97
N ASP A 486 -16.79 33.75 32.22
CA ASP A 486 -18.15 33.33 31.89
C ASP A 486 -18.65 32.35 32.97
N LYS A 487 -19.21 32.91 34.05
CA LYS A 487 -19.67 32.14 35.22
C LYS A 487 -20.75 31.12 34.86
N GLN A 488 -21.62 31.41 33.89
CA GLN A 488 -22.67 30.48 33.49
C GLN A 488 -22.10 29.21 32.87
N ILE A 489 -21.06 29.32 32.05
CA ILE A 489 -20.39 28.16 31.46
C ILE A 489 -19.59 27.40 32.51
N ALA A 490 -18.93 28.11 33.44
CA ALA A 490 -18.21 27.50 34.54
C ALA A 490 -19.16 26.68 35.45
N ASP A 491 -20.33 27.23 35.78
CA ASP A 491 -21.35 26.54 36.58
C ASP A 491 -21.84 25.27 35.85
N LYS A 492 -22.11 25.35 34.54
CA LYS A 492 -22.45 24.15 33.74
C LYS A 492 -21.36 23.09 33.73
N CYS A 493 -20.09 23.48 33.69
CA CYS A 493 -18.98 22.52 33.77
C CYS A 493 -18.99 21.78 35.12
N MET A 494 -19.32 22.49 36.20
CA MET A 494 -19.47 21.87 37.53
C MET A 494 -20.67 20.92 37.59
N ASP A 495 -21.81 21.28 36.99
CA ASP A 495 -22.97 20.38 36.90
C ASP A 495 -22.60 19.07 36.19
N LEU A 496 -21.85 19.15 35.08
CA LEU A 496 -21.38 17.96 34.35
C LEU A 496 -20.37 17.14 35.17
N TRP A 497 -19.50 17.80 35.94
CA TRP A 497 -18.55 17.15 36.84
C TRP A 497 -19.27 16.39 37.96
N ASP A 498 -20.33 16.97 38.53
CA ASP A 498 -21.14 16.34 39.56
C ASP A 498 -21.85 15.09 39.03
N ILE A 499 -22.40 15.14 37.81
CA ILE A 499 -22.98 13.97 37.13
C ILE A 499 -21.94 12.84 36.97
N MET A 500 -20.70 13.18 36.61
CA MET A 500 -19.62 12.18 36.50
C MET A 500 -19.27 11.57 37.87
N PHE A 501 -19.28 12.38 38.92
CA PHE A 501 -19.02 11.92 40.28
C PHE A 501 -20.13 10.97 40.78
N GLU A 502 -21.39 11.32 40.58
CA GLU A 502 -22.55 10.49 40.94
C GLU A 502 -22.54 9.14 40.21
N ARG A 503 -22.15 9.15 38.93
CA ARG A 503 -22.00 7.94 38.11
C ARG A 503 -20.73 7.13 38.41
N GLN A 504 -19.91 7.56 39.38
CA GLN A 504 -18.73 6.84 39.86
C GLN A 504 -17.61 6.65 38.82
N TRP A 505 -17.44 7.61 37.90
CA TRP A 505 -16.39 7.53 36.87
C TRP A 505 -15.00 7.57 37.48
N ARG A 506 -14.06 6.76 36.94
CA ARG A 506 -12.80 6.47 37.63
C ARG A 506 -11.88 7.69 37.71
N SER A 507 -11.78 8.43 36.61
CA SER A 507 -10.97 9.65 36.50
C SER A 507 -11.35 10.69 37.56
N VAL A 508 -12.67 10.90 37.76
CA VAL A 508 -13.21 11.85 38.74
C VAL A 508 -12.97 11.37 40.17
N ARG A 509 -13.10 10.07 40.46
CA ARG A 509 -12.76 9.53 41.78
C ARG A 509 -11.31 9.77 42.16
N GLU A 510 -10.37 9.58 41.24
CA GLU A 510 -8.95 9.80 41.49
C GLU A 510 -8.62 11.28 41.69
N ILE A 511 -9.27 12.18 40.95
CA ILE A 511 -9.06 13.64 41.05
C ILE A 511 -9.74 14.22 42.29
N SER A 512 -11.02 13.91 42.53
CA SER A 512 -11.76 14.37 43.71
C SER A 512 -11.12 13.88 45.01
N LYS A 513 -10.59 12.66 45.04
CA LYS A 513 -9.84 12.15 46.20
C LYS A 513 -8.58 12.99 46.46
N LYS A 514 -7.82 13.35 45.41
CA LYS A 514 -6.65 14.23 45.55
C LYS A 514 -7.00 15.65 45.99
N LEU A 515 -8.20 16.15 45.63
CA LEU A 515 -8.69 17.46 46.08
C LEU A 515 -9.14 17.44 47.54
N MET A 516 -9.75 16.34 48.00
CA MET A 516 -10.16 16.14 49.40
C MET A 516 -9.01 15.82 50.36
N GLU A 517 -7.86 15.39 49.85
CA GLU A 517 -6.63 15.14 50.61
C GLU A 517 -5.74 16.41 50.77
N ARG A 518 -6.24 17.59 50.36
CA ARG A 518 -5.67 18.91 50.65
C ARG A 518 -6.48 19.60 51.75
#